data_AF-A0A2N2TZY7-F1
#
_entry.id   AF-A0A2N2TZY7-F1
#
_cell.length_a   1.000
_cell.length_b   1.000
_cell.length_c   1.000
_cell.angle_alpha   90.00
_cell.angle_beta   90.00
_cell.angle_gamma   90.00
#
_symmetry.space_group_name_H-M   'P 1'
#
loop_
_entity.id
_entity.type
_entity.pdbx_description
1 polymer ?
#
loop_
_entity_poly.entity_id
_entity_poly.type
_entity_poly.pdbx_seq_one_letter_code
_entity_poly.pdbx_strand_id
1 'polypeptide(L)'
;ADVAAAETRRGVVRLLRIALAAQFRQLDKDLARETALALKYRSFGSPEQLRAALIDAIATRALLGDDDTPRDAKSFAKQKERAKPKISVVKQALLRDVAEILDLHTQVTARLVAKPQFTAAMRDETAHLAALLPPDFITATPWTHLKDLPRYLRGILKRLEKLPAAEQRDARGMAGVLTLQNKYQARRSQVKGEVPAALEDFRWQLEELRISLFAQELKTPYPVSAKRLDKLWNELARQPLY
;
A
#
# COMPACT_ATOMS: atom_id res chain seq x y z
N ALA A 1 0.96 3.26 25.08
CA ALA A 1 -0.45 2.80 25.13
C ALA A 1 -0.83 2.12 23.81
N ASP A 2 -0.26 2.57 22.70
CA ASP A 2 -0.59 2.12 21.34
C ASP A 2 -0.19 0.66 21.06
N VAL A 3 0.97 0.20 21.54
CA VAL A 3 1.39 -1.22 21.42
C VAL A 3 0.36 -2.16 22.07
N ALA A 4 -0.10 -1.85 23.28
CA ALA A 4 -1.10 -2.67 23.97
C ALA A 4 -2.45 -2.69 23.23
N ALA A 5 -2.86 -1.55 22.65
CA ALA A 5 -4.07 -1.48 21.83
C ALA A 5 -3.92 -2.29 20.53
N ALA A 6 -2.78 -2.19 19.86
CA ALA A 6 -2.48 -2.93 18.63
C ALA A 6 -2.41 -4.45 18.85
N GLU A 7 -1.80 -4.90 19.94
CA GLU A 7 -1.77 -6.32 20.34
C GLU A 7 -3.18 -6.81 20.72
N THR A 8 -3.96 -6.01 21.47
CA THR A 8 -5.35 -6.35 21.78
C THR A 8 -6.17 -6.52 20.49
N ARG A 9 -6.00 -5.60 19.53
CA ARG A 9 -6.66 -5.64 18.23
C ARG A 9 -6.34 -6.94 17.48
N ARG A 10 -5.06 -7.32 17.41
CA ARG A 10 -4.60 -8.59 16.81
C ARG A 10 -5.18 -9.80 17.53
N GLY A 11 -5.21 -9.79 18.86
CA GLY A 11 -5.83 -10.84 19.68
C GLY A 11 -7.32 -11.03 19.36
N VAL A 12 -8.08 -9.95 19.26
CA VAL A 12 -9.50 -9.99 18.90
C VAL A 12 -9.74 -10.50 17.49
N VAL A 13 -8.94 -10.06 16.50
CA VAL A 13 -9.03 -10.57 15.13
C VAL A 13 -8.78 -12.09 15.13
N ARG A 14 -7.80 -12.58 15.88
CA ARG A 14 -7.54 -14.01 16.03
C ARG A 14 -8.73 -14.75 16.65
N LEU A 15 -9.34 -14.22 17.71
CA LEU A 15 -10.53 -14.81 18.33
C LEU A 15 -11.72 -14.86 17.35
N LEU A 16 -11.95 -13.79 16.58
CA LEU A 16 -13.00 -13.75 15.56
C LEU A 16 -12.74 -14.77 14.44
N ARG A 17 -11.47 -14.97 14.01
CA ARG A 17 -11.11 -16.02 13.04
C ARG A 17 -11.45 -17.42 13.56
N ILE A 18 -11.17 -17.70 14.83
CA ILE A 18 -11.53 -18.98 15.47
C ILE A 18 -13.05 -19.15 15.51
N ALA A 19 -13.79 -18.11 15.93
CA ALA A 19 -15.25 -18.14 15.98
C ALA A 19 -15.92 -18.29 14.60
N LEU A 20 -15.23 -17.88 13.52
CA LEU A 20 -15.68 -17.96 12.13
C LEU A 20 -14.88 -18.99 11.32
N ALA A 21 -14.40 -20.06 11.97
CA ALA A 21 -13.52 -21.05 11.34
C ALA A 21 -14.13 -21.69 10.07
N ALA A 22 -15.45 -21.92 10.03
CA ALA A 22 -16.11 -22.46 8.84
C ALA A 22 -15.99 -21.51 7.64
N GLN A 23 -16.14 -20.20 7.85
CA GLN A 23 -16.00 -19.19 6.80
C GLN A 23 -14.55 -19.11 6.32
N PHE A 24 -13.57 -19.18 7.22
CA PHE A 24 -12.15 -19.15 6.83
C PHE A 24 -11.68 -20.44 6.15
N ARG A 25 -12.22 -21.61 6.50
CA ARG A 25 -11.97 -22.85 5.74
C ARG A 25 -12.51 -22.76 4.32
N GLN A 26 -13.70 -22.16 4.14
CA GLN A 26 -14.24 -21.95 2.80
C GLN A 26 -13.40 -20.91 2.03
N LEU A 27 -13.01 -19.81 2.68
CA LEU A 27 -12.15 -18.80 2.10
C LEU A 27 -10.82 -19.40 1.60
N ASP A 28 -10.17 -20.24 2.41
CA ASP A 28 -8.92 -20.91 2.02
C ASP A 28 -9.10 -21.80 0.78
N LYS A 29 -10.19 -22.58 0.73
CA LYS A 29 -10.54 -23.40 -0.45
C LYS A 29 -10.81 -22.56 -1.71
N ASP A 30 -11.51 -21.44 -1.56
CA ASP A 30 -11.78 -20.53 -2.67
C ASP A 30 -10.47 -19.94 -3.21
N LEU A 31 -9.62 -19.41 -2.32
CA LEU A 31 -8.36 -18.77 -2.69
C LEU A 31 -7.33 -19.78 -3.26
N ALA A 32 -7.37 -21.03 -2.83
CA ALA A 32 -6.55 -22.09 -3.42
C ALA A 32 -6.85 -22.34 -4.91
N ARG A 33 -8.03 -21.94 -5.39
CA ARG A 33 -8.46 -22.07 -6.79
C ARG A 33 -8.10 -20.85 -7.65
N GLU A 34 -7.57 -19.78 -7.06
CA GLU A 34 -7.17 -18.54 -7.75
C GLU A 34 -5.82 -18.69 -8.47
N THR A 35 -5.71 -19.68 -9.36
CA THR A 35 -4.46 -20.03 -10.06
C THR A 35 -3.96 -18.93 -11.00
N ALA A 36 -4.88 -18.20 -11.64
CA ALA A 36 -4.54 -17.08 -12.52
C ALA A 36 -3.87 -15.93 -11.74
N LEU A 37 -4.35 -15.64 -10.52
CA LEU A 37 -3.73 -14.64 -9.66
C LEU A 37 -2.36 -15.11 -9.16
N ALA A 38 -2.26 -16.38 -8.76
CA ALA A 38 -0.99 -16.98 -8.34
C ALA A 38 0.08 -16.95 -9.43
N LEU A 39 -0.29 -17.11 -10.71
CA LEU A 39 0.63 -16.98 -11.84
C LEU A 39 1.21 -15.57 -11.95
N LYS A 40 0.38 -14.54 -11.75
CA LYS A 40 0.81 -13.13 -11.77
C LYS A 40 1.68 -12.75 -10.57
N TYR A 41 1.52 -13.43 -9.44
CA TYR A 41 2.26 -13.16 -8.20
C TYR A 41 3.68 -13.75 -8.16
N ARG A 42 4.08 -14.54 -9.17
CA ARG A 42 5.37 -15.28 -9.17
C ARG A 42 6.62 -14.40 -8.96
N SER A 43 6.57 -13.11 -9.29
CA SER A 43 7.68 -12.18 -9.02
C SER A 43 7.82 -11.78 -7.55
N PHE A 44 6.79 -12.01 -6.73
CA PHE A 44 6.75 -11.65 -5.31
C PHE A 44 6.88 -12.88 -4.39
N GLY A 45 6.37 -14.04 -4.79
CA GLY A 45 6.44 -15.25 -3.98
C GLY A 45 5.62 -16.42 -4.51
N SER A 46 5.43 -17.42 -3.66
CA SER A 46 4.71 -18.65 -3.99
C SER A 46 3.18 -18.48 -3.92
N PRO A 47 2.40 -19.37 -4.56
CA PRO A 47 0.94 -19.41 -4.41
C PRO A 47 0.47 -19.52 -2.95
N GLU A 48 1.22 -20.24 -2.11
CA GLU A 48 0.91 -20.40 -0.68
C GLU A 48 1.13 -19.10 0.08
N GLN A 49 2.19 -18.36 -0.23
CA GLN A 49 2.45 -17.04 0.35
C GLN A 49 1.37 -16.03 -0.05
N LEU A 50 0.96 -16.02 -1.32
CA LEU A 50 -0.16 -15.20 -1.80
C LEU A 50 -1.45 -15.54 -1.03
N ARG A 51 -1.79 -16.82 -0.93
CA ARG A 51 -3.00 -17.27 -0.23
C ARG A 51 -2.99 -16.84 1.23
N ALA A 52 -1.87 -17.03 1.93
CA ALA A 52 -1.73 -16.62 3.33
C ALA A 52 -1.90 -15.10 3.48
N ALA A 53 -1.25 -14.30 2.63
CA ALA A 53 -1.34 -12.85 2.65
C ALA A 53 -2.77 -12.36 2.40
N LEU A 54 -3.49 -12.95 1.43
CA LEU A 54 -4.89 -12.63 1.15
C LEU A 54 -5.80 -12.97 2.34
N ILE A 55 -5.62 -14.14 2.96
CA ILE A 55 -6.40 -14.54 4.14
C ILE A 55 -6.19 -13.56 5.30
N ASP A 56 -4.94 -13.18 5.57
CA ASP A 56 -4.61 -12.30 6.69
C ASP A 56 -5.09 -10.85 6.44
N ALA A 57 -4.97 -10.35 5.21
CA ALA A 57 -5.52 -9.05 4.82
C ALA A 57 -7.06 -9.04 4.91
N ILE A 58 -7.73 -10.08 4.41
CA ILE A 58 -9.20 -10.23 4.52
C ILE A 58 -9.62 -10.32 5.97
N ALA A 59 -8.90 -11.07 6.82
CA ALA A 59 -9.21 -11.19 8.23
C ALA A 59 -9.12 -9.83 8.93
N THR A 60 -8.02 -9.11 8.74
CA THR A 60 -7.78 -7.81 9.38
C THR A 60 -8.87 -6.81 8.98
N ARG A 61 -9.25 -6.77 7.70
CA ARG A 61 -10.23 -5.81 7.19
C ARG A 61 -11.68 -6.20 7.47
N ALA A 62 -12.06 -7.45 7.25
CA ALA A 62 -13.46 -7.88 7.37
C ALA A 62 -13.91 -8.07 8.82
N LEU A 63 -13.00 -8.56 9.68
CA LEU A 63 -13.37 -8.92 11.05
C LEU A 63 -13.42 -7.73 11.98
N LEU A 64 -12.53 -6.77 11.82
CA LEU A 64 -12.46 -5.60 12.67
C LEU A 64 -12.33 -4.30 11.87
N GLY A 65 -11.50 -4.25 10.82
CA GLY A 65 -11.44 -3.10 9.91
C GLY A 65 -11.06 -1.81 10.63
N ASP A 66 -11.99 -0.86 10.71
CA ASP A 66 -11.88 0.39 11.48
C ASP A 66 -12.84 0.40 12.70
N ASP A 67 -13.55 -0.70 12.94
CA ASP A 67 -14.45 -0.83 14.10
C ASP A 67 -13.64 -0.85 15.42
N ASP A 68 -14.27 -0.36 16.49
CA ASP A 68 -13.74 -0.43 17.85
C ASP A 68 -13.53 -1.87 18.31
N THR A 69 -12.51 -2.07 19.15
CA THR A 69 -12.18 -3.39 19.67
C THR A 69 -13.19 -3.82 20.74
N PRO A 70 -13.98 -4.90 20.54
CA PRO A 70 -14.90 -5.42 21.55
C PRO A 70 -14.21 -5.73 22.87
N ARG A 71 -14.82 -5.31 23.98
CA ARG A 71 -14.29 -5.52 25.36
C ARG A 71 -15.14 -6.45 26.20
N ASP A 72 -16.29 -6.90 25.68
CA ASP A 72 -17.20 -7.82 26.36
C ASP A 72 -17.83 -8.84 25.38
N ALA A 73 -18.51 -9.86 25.93
CA ALA A 73 -19.12 -10.92 25.12
C ALA A 73 -20.22 -10.42 24.17
N LYS A 74 -20.98 -9.39 24.57
CA LYS A 74 -22.10 -8.85 23.78
C LYS A 74 -21.60 -8.10 22.54
N SER A 75 -20.61 -7.23 22.73
CA SER A 75 -19.92 -6.50 21.67
C SER A 75 -19.17 -7.47 20.74
N PHE A 76 -18.56 -8.53 21.27
CA PHE A 76 -17.92 -9.57 20.46
C PHE A 76 -18.92 -10.31 19.58
N ALA A 77 -20.06 -10.75 20.14
CA ALA A 77 -21.12 -11.41 19.38
C ALA A 77 -21.67 -10.51 18.27
N LYS A 78 -21.91 -9.22 18.56
CA LYS A 78 -22.35 -8.24 17.57
C LYS A 78 -21.31 -8.06 16.45
N GLN A 79 -20.02 -7.99 16.81
CA GLN A 79 -18.96 -7.84 15.81
C GLN A 79 -18.84 -9.08 14.92
N LYS A 80 -18.96 -10.29 15.48
CA LYS A 80 -18.98 -11.54 14.72
C LYS A 80 -20.09 -11.57 13.66
N GLU A 81 -21.31 -11.20 14.04
CA GLU A 81 -22.45 -11.16 13.10
C GLU A 81 -22.26 -10.09 12.01
N ARG A 82 -21.68 -8.93 12.34
CA ARG A 82 -21.33 -7.89 11.35
C ARG A 82 -20.21 -8.32 10.41
N ALA A 83 -19.22 -9.04 10.92
CA ALA A 83 -18.03 -9.46 10.18
C ALA A 83 -18.33 -10.55 9.14
N LYS A 84 -19.22 -11.48 9.46
CA LYS A 84 -19.54 -12.65 8.62
C LYS A 84 -19.89 -12.28 7.16
N PRO A 85 -20.83 -11.36 6.86
CA PRO A 85 -21.10 -10.95 5.48
C PRO A 85 -19.97 -10.11 4.87
N LYS A 86 -19.20 -9.36 5.68
CA LYS A 86 -18.07 -8.54 5.19
C LYS A 86 -16.95 -9.38 4.59
N ILE A 87 -16.74 -10.63 5.04
CA ILE A 87 -15.66 -11.50 4.51
C ILE A 87 -15.76 -11.66 3.00
N SER A 88 -16.96 -11.95 2.47
CA SER A 88 -17.15 -12.14 1.02
C SER A 88 -16.93 -10.85 0.24
N VAL A 89 -17.44 -9.72 0.76
CA VAL A 89 -17.30 -8.40 0.13
C VAL A 89 -15.83 -7.97 0.07
N VAL A 90 -15.10 -8.12 1.18
CA VAL A 90 -13.67 -7.78 1.26
C VAL A 90 -12.84 -8.72 0.39
N LYS A 91 -13.15 -10.03 0.36
CA LYS A 91 -12.50 -11.00 -0.55
C LYS A 91 -12.59 -10.52 -2.00
N GLN A 92 -13.81 -10.22 -2.47
CA GLN A 92 -14.03 -9.81 -3.86
C GLN A 92 -13.33 -8.49 -4.19
N ALA A 93 -13.36 -7.52 -3.28
CA ALA A 93 -12.65 -6.25 -3.48
C ALA A 93 -11.14 -6.47 -3.56
N LEU A 94 -10.57 -7.19 -2.59
CA LEU A 94 -9.13 -7.44 -2.53
C LEU A 94 -8.62 -8.20 -3.75
N LEU A 95 -9.34 -9.23 -4.21
CA LEU A 95 -8.93 -10.00 -5.40
C LEU A 95 -8.90 -9.13 -6.65
N ARG A 96 -9.88 -8.24 -6.84
CA ARG A 96 -9.88 -7.30 -7.97
C ARG A 96 -8.70 -6.33 -7.89
N ASP A 97 -8.51 -5.70 -6.73
CA ASP A 97 -7.46 -4.70 -6.54
C ASP A 97 -6.07 -5.33 -6.73
N VAL A 98 -5.81 -6.52 -6.13
CA VAL A 98 -4.53 -7.22 -6.28
C VAL A 98 -4.30 -7.70 -7.71
N ALA A 99 -5.32 -8.18 -8.42
CA ALA A 99 -5.19 -8.57 -9.82
C ALA A 99 -4.76 -7.39 -10.70
N GLU A 100 -5.40 -6.23 -10.51
CA GLU A 100 -5.08 -5.00 -11.23
C GLU A 100 -3.67 -4.49 -10.91
N ILE A 101 -3.27 -4.53 -9.63
CA ILE A 101 -1.93 -4.16 -9.18
C ILE A 101 -0.86 -5.03 -9.86
N LEU A 102 -1.04 -6.35 -9.89
CA LEU A 102 -0.07 -7.26 -10.49
C LEU A 102 0.04 -7.11 -12.02
N ASP A 103 -1.08 -6.81 -12.69
CA ASP A 103 -1.08 -6.50 -14.13
C ASP A 103 -0.33 -5.20 -14.43
N LEU A 104 -0.54 -4.16 -13.62
CA LEU A 104 0.17 -2.89 -13.76
C LEU A 104 1.65 -3.02 -13.40
N HIS A 105 2.00 -3.79 -12.37
CA HIS A 105 3.39 -4.08 -12.02
C HIS A 105 4.14 -4.73 -13.18
N THR A 106 3.52 -5.71 -13.85
CA THR A 106 4.09 -6.38 -15.02
C THR A 106 4.34 -5.38 -16.17
N GLN A 107 3.37 -4.50 -16.44
CA GLN A 107 3.51 -3.46 -17.46
C GLN A 107 4.62 -2.46 -17.13
N VAL A 108 4.68 -1.98 -15.89
CA VAL A 108 5.73 -1.05 -15.45
C VAL A 108 7.10 -1.71 -15.56
N THR A 109 7.26 -2.93 -15.06
CA THR A 109 8.53 -3.67 -15.11
C THR A 109 9.03 -3.82 -16.54
N ALA A 110 8.14 -4.19 -17.48
CA ALA A 110 8.50 -4.30 -18.89
C ALA A 110 8.98 -2.97 -19.49
N ARG A 111 8.37 -1.84 -19.09
CA ARG A 111 8.76 -0.51 -19.58
C ARG A 111 10.09 -0.02 -19.01
N LEU A 112 10.42 -0.39 -17.76
CA LEU A 112 11.68 0.00 -17.12
C LEU A 112 12.90 -0.65 -17.76
N VAL A 113 12.75 -1.84 -18.33
CA VAL A 113 13.84 -2.55 -19.03
C VAL A 113 14.01 -2.06 -20.49
N ALA A 114 12.99 -1.39 -21.05
CA ALA A 114 12.93 -1.11 -22.49
C ALA A 114 13.72 0.13 -22.97
N LYS A 115 14.17 1.03 -22.07
CA LYS A 115 14.74 2.34 -22.45
C LYS A 115 16.06 2.67 -21.74
N PRO A 116 17.22 2.21 -22.24
CA PRO A 116 18.50 2.38 -21.57
C PRO A 116 19.00 3.83 -21.50
N GLN A 117 18.53 4.72 -22.39
CA GLN A 117 19.00 6.11 -22.50
C GLN A 117 18.58 7.01 -21.33
N PHE A 118 17.48 6.69 -20.63
CA PHE A 118 16.97 7.50 -19.51
C PHE A 118 17.39 6.92 -18.16
N THR A 119 18.68 6.60 -18.00
CA THR A 119 19.19 5.78 -16.89
C THR A 119 18.80 6.32 -15.50
N ALA A 120 18.87 7.64 -15.29
CA ALA A 120 18.52 8.24 -14.01
C ALA A 120 17.04 8.08 -13.65
N ALA A 121 16.14 8.30 -14.62
CA ALA A 121 14.71 8.13 -14.44
C ALA A 121 14.32 6.66 -14.27
N MET A 122 14.94 5.75 -15.03
CA MET A 122 14.69 4.31 -14.88
C MET A 122 15.12 3.83 -13.49
N ARG A 123 16.30 4.24 -13.02
CA ARG A 123 16.79 3.89 -11.68
C ARG A 123 15.86 4.40 -10.57
N ASP A 124 15.40 5.64 -10.67
CA ASP A 124 14.44 6.21 -9.73
C ASP A 124 13.12 5.42 -9.74
N GLU A 125 12.55 5.15 -10.92
CA GLU A 125 11.27 4.45 -11.02
C GLU A 125 11.36 2.98 -10.63
N THR A 126 12.50 2.32 -10.83
CA THR A 126 12.75 0.97 -10.27
C THR A 126 12.74 1.01 -8.74
N ALA A 127 13.42 1.96 -8.12
CA ALA A 127 13.42 2.10 -6.67
C ALA A 127 12.03 2.49 -6.12
N HIS A 128 11.32 3.35 -6.84
CA HIS A 128 9.97 3.77 -6.51
C HIS A 128 8.97 2.60 -6.60
N LEU A 129 9.02 1.79 -7.67
CA LEU A 129 8.19 0.60 -7.83
C LEU A 129 8.40 -0.39 -6.67
N ALA A 130 9.67 -0.65 -6.31
CA ALA A 130 10.00 -1.52 -5.18
C ALA A 130 9.51 -0.97 -3.83
N ALA A 131 9.47 0.35 -3.67
CA ALA A 131 8.97 1.01 -2.48
C ALA A 131 7.43 1.08 -2.40
N LEU A 132 6.74 1.00 -3.53
CA LEU A 132 5.27 0.88 -3.60
C LEU A 132 4.79 -0.55 -3.39
N LEU A 133 5.56 -1.52 -3.93
CA LEU A 133 5.21 -2.93 -3.92
C LEU A 133 6.35 -3.76 -3.30
N PRO A 134 6.55 -3.68 -1.97
CA PRO A 134 7.42 -4.63 -1.29
C PRO A 134 6.87 -6.07 -1.40
N PRO A 135 7.67 -7.11 -1.11
CA PRO A 135 7.23 -8.51 -1.22
C PRO A 135 5.94 -8.85 -0.44
N ASP A 136 5.68 -8.12 0.64
CA ASP A 136 4.53 -8.29 1.54
C ASP A 136 3.47 -7.18 1.38
N PHE A 137 3.44 -6.46 0.24
CA PHE A 137 2.58 -5.29 0.04
C PHE A 137 1.09 -5.52 0.35
N ILE A 138 0.57 -6.75 0.17
CA ILE A 138 -0.84 -7.10 0.43
C ILE A 138 -1.19 -6.90 1.91
N THR A 139 -0.25 -7.19 2.82
CA THR A 139 -0.45 -7.08 4.27
C THR A 139 0.24 -5.86 4.87
N ALA A 140 1.32 -5.37 4.26
CA ALA A 140 2.07 -4.20 4.74
C ALA A 140 1.41 -2.87 4.37
N THR A 141 0.67 -2.81 3.26
CA THR A 141 0.05 -1.57 2.79
C THR A 141 -1.28 -1.32 3.50
N PRO A 142 -1.49 -0.12 4.09
CA PRO A 142 -2.79 0.23 4.65
C PRO A 142 -3.90 0.14 3.59
N TRP A 143 -5.08 -0.34 3.98
CA TRP A 143 -6.18 -0.63 3.05
C TRP A 143 -6.62 0.57 2.21
N THR A 144 -6.56 1.78 2.78
CA THR A 144 -6.85 3.03 2.07
C THR A 144 -5.92 3.21 0.88
N HIS A 145 -4.63 2.96 1.07
CA HIS A 145 -3.59 3.15 0.05
C HIS A 145 -3.46 1.96 -0.90
N LEU A 146 -3.82 0.75 -0.47
CA LEU A 146 -3.85 -0.42 -1.36
C LEU A 146 -4.71 -0.15 -2.60
N LYS A 147 -5.86 0.52 -2.42
CA LYS A 147 -6.76 0.92 -3.51
C LYS A 147 -6.20 2.02 -4.42
N ASP A 148 -5.25 2.80 -3.91
CA ASP A 148 -4.57 3.85 -4.68
C ASP A 148 -3.36 3.31 -5.46
N LEU A 149 -2.82 2.13 -5.11
CA LEU A 149 -1.67 1.53 -5.81
C LEU A 149 -1.87 1.48 -7.34
N PRO A 150 -3.02 1.05 -7.89
CA PRO A 150 -3.23 1.12 -9.33
C PRO A 150 -3.08 2.52 -9.93
N ARG A 151 -3.49 3.57 -9.20
CA ARG A 151 -3.33 4.97 -9.64
C ARG A 151 -1.86 5.37 -9.65
N TYR A 152 -1.10 5.02 -8.62
CA TYR A 152 0.34 5.30 -8.57
C TYR A 152 1.11 4.58 -9.68
N LEU A 153 0.83 3.30 -9.92
CA LEU A 153 1.46 2.52 -11.00
C LEU A 153 1.14 3.08 -12.39
N ARG A 154 -0.11 3.50 -12.63
CA ARG A 154 -0.46 4.25 -13.85
C ARG A 154 0.31 5.57 -13.95
N GLY A 155 0.54 6.24 -12.82
CA GLY A 155 1.39 7.43 -12.74
C GLY A 155 2.81 7.18 -13.26
N ILE A 156 3.42 6.06 -12.86
CA ILE A 156 4.72 5.62 -13.37
C ILE A 156 4.66 5.44 -14.88
N LEU A 157 3.68 4.69 -15.39
CA LEU A 157 3.52 4.46 -16.84
C LEU A 157 3.40 5.79 -17.61
N LYS A 158 2.64 6.75 -17.08
CA LYS A 158 2.45 8.07 -17.66
C LYS A 158 3.72 8.92 -17.67
N ARG A 159 4.51 8.87 -16.59
CA ARG A 159 5.82 9.52 -16.57
C ARG A 159 6.72 8.94 -17.65
N LEU A 160 6.82 7.60 -17.73
CA LEU A 160 7.66 6.90 -18.72
C LEU A 160 7.22 7.14 -20.18
N GLU A 161 5.92 7.34 -20.40
CA GLU A 161 5.34 7.73 -21.69
C GLU A 161 5.79 9.13 -22.11
N LYS A 162 5.69 10.12 -21.21
CA LYS A 162 5.97 11.53 -21.49
C LYS A 162 7.46 11.88 -21.46
N LEU A 163 8.28 11.06 -20.81
CA LEU A 163 9.70 11.32 -20.56
C LEU A 163 10.50 11.76 -21.80
N PRO A 164 10.37 11.12 -22.98
CA PRO A 164 11.15 11.53 -24.16
C PRO A 164 10.88 12.96 -24.65
N ALA A 165 9.67 13.47 -24.42
CA ALA A 165 9.27 14.82 -24.85
C ALA A 165 9.48 15.89 -23.76
N ALA A 166 9.79 15.49 -22.52
CA ALA A 166 9.76 16.37 -21.36
C ALA A 166 10.94 16.16 -20.38
N GLU A 167 12.06 15.59 -20.82
CA GLU A 167 13.19 15.19 -19.98
C GLU A 167 13.69 16.30 -19.04
N GLN A 168 13.94 17.51 -19.56
CA GLN A 168 14.40 18.63 -18.71
C GLN A 168 13.37 19.04 -17.66
N ARG A 169 12.07 18.96 -17.98
CA ARG A 169 10.99 19.28 -17.05
C ARG A 169 10.84 18.18 -15.99
N ASP A 170 10.96 16.92 -16.40
CA ASP A 170 10.97 15.75 -15.51
C ASP A 170 12.09 15.87 -14.48
N ALA A 171 13.32 16.12 -14.94
CA ALA A 171 14.49 16.27 -14.07
C ALA A 171 14.32 17.39 -13.03
N ARG A 172 13.75 18.55 -13.43
CA ARG A 172 13.45 19.66 -12.50
C ARG A 172 12.40 19.28 -11.45
N GLY A 173 11.34 18.58 -11.86
CA GLY A 173 10.32 18.09 -10.93
C GLY A 173 10.90 17.08 -9.94
N MET A 174 11.72 16.15 -10.45
CA MET A 174 12.36 15.12 -9.64
C MET A 174 13.35 15.64 -8.62
N ALA A 175 14.07 16.74 -8.90
CA ALA A 175 14.97 17.35 -7.92
C ALA A 175 14.23 17.69 -6.60
N GLY A 176 13.00 18.21 -6.71
CA GLY A 176 12.14 18.49 -5.55
C GLY A 176 11.67 17.23 -4.83
N VAL A 177 11.26 16.20 -5.59
CA VAL A 177 10.85 14.90 -5.04
C VAL A 177 12.00 14.24 -4.28
N LEU A 178 13.18 14.14 -4.89
CA LEU A 178 14.36 13.52 -4.29
C LEU A 178 14.81 14.24 -3.01
N THR A 179 14.72 15.57 -2.98
CA THR A 179 15.04 16.35 -1.78
C THR A 179 14.14 15.94 -0.61
N LEU A 180 12.82 15.89 -0.82
CA LEU A 180 11.87 15.52 0.24
C LEU A 180 11.96 14.03 0.59
N GLN A 181 12.18 13.17 -0.41
CA GLN A 181 12.35 11.73 -0.24
C GLN A 181 13.61 11.40 0.59
N ASN A 182 14.73 12.07 0.34
CA ASN A 182 15.96 11.89 1.12
C ASN A 182 15.77 12.33 2.59
N LYS A 183 15.10 13.47 2.81
CA LYS A 183 14.73 13.92 4.16
C LYS A 183 13.87 12.87 4.87
N TYR A 184 12.84 12.36 4.19
CA TYR A 184 11.98 11.27 4.67
C TYR A 184 12.79 10.02 5.05
N GLN A 185 13.62 9.52 4.14
CA GLN A 185 14.42 8.30 4.37
C GLN A 185 15.39 8.45 5.55
N ALA A 186 16.07 9.60 5.66
CA ALA A 186 16.99 9.89 6.75
C ALA A 186 16.30 9.92 8.12
N ARG A 187 15.04 10.37 8.18
CA ARG A 187 14.24 10.34 9.42
C ARG A 187 13.67 8.96 9.69
N ARG A 188 13.19 8.26 8.66
CA ARG A 188 12.63 6.91 8.76
C ARG A 188 13.65 5.91 9.29
N SER A 189 14.93 6.06 8.97
CA SER A 189 16.02 5.20 9.47
C SER A 189 16.33 5.40 10.96
N GLN A 190 15.93 6.53 11.56
CA GLN A 190 16.09 6.80 12.99
C GLN A 190 14.98 6.18 13.84
N VAL A 191 13.83 5.86 13.22
CA VAL A 191 12.69 5.25 13.91
C VAL A 191 13.02 3.81 14.29
N LYS A 192 12.93 3.51 15.59
CA LYS A 192 13.03 2.15 16.13
C LYS A 192 11.63 1.67 16.51
N GLY A 193 11.18 0.57 15.89
CA GLY A 193 9.84 0.03 16.13
C GLY A 193 8.80 0.59 15.16
N GLU A 194 7.60 0.88 15.68
CA GLU A 194 6.45 1.33 14.89
C GLU A 194 6.70 2.71 14.28
N VAL A 195 6.25 2.89 13.03
CA VAL A 195 6.40 4.16 12.32
C VAL A 195 5.35 5.15 12.83
N PRO A 196 5.74 6.36 13.26
CA PRO A 196 4.77 7.39 13.64
C PRO A 196 3.80 7.65 12.49
N ALA A 197 2.49 7.69 12.78
CA ALA A 197 1.45 7.85 11.76
C ALA A 197 1.68 9.07 10.85
N ALA A 198 2.13 10.20 11.41
CA ALA A 198 2.43 11.40 10.62
C ALA A 198 3.60 11.22 9.64
N LEU A 199 4.56 10.33 9.95
CA LEU A 199 5.66 9.99 9.05
C LEU A 199 5.19 9.04 7.95
N GLU A 200 4.29 8.10 8.27
CA GLU A 200 3.61 7.23 7.29
C GLU A 200 2.72 8.07 6.35
N ASP A 201 1.95 9.02 6.86
CA ASP A 201 1.15 9.94 6.04
C ASP A 201 2.03 10.76 5.08
N PHE A 202 3.20 11.22 5.55
CA PHE A 202 4.15 11.93 4.70
C PHE A 202 4.70 11.04 3.57
N ARG A 203 4.89 9.74 3.82
CA ARG A 203 5.30 8.77 2.80
C ARG A 203 4.29 8.72 1.65
N TRP A 204 2.99 8.77 1.93
CA TRP A 204 1.94 8.76 0.91
C TRP A 204 1.76 10.12 0.23
N GLN A 205 1.99 11.22 0.96
CA GLN A 205 2.05 12.56 0.37
C GLN A 205 3.12 12.69 -0.74
N LEU A 206 4.25 12.00 -0.60
CA LEU A 206 5.27 11.93 -1.66
C LEU A 206 4.73 11.30 -2.95
N GLU A 207 3.80 10.33 -2.85
CA GLU A 207 3.18 9.71 -4.01
C GLU A 207 2.20 10.64 -4.70
N GLU A 208 1.44 11.40 -3.92
CA GLU A 208 0.58 12.44 -4.48
C GLU A 208 1.39 13.56 -5.15
N LEU A 209 2.57 13.88 -4.62
CA LEU A 209 3.50 14.81 -5.27
C LEU A 209 3.96 14.26 -6.63
N ARG A 210 4.35 12.99 -6.71
CA ARG A 210 4.73 12.34 -7.97
C ARG A 210 3.59 12.39 -8.99
N ILE A 211 2.36 12.06 -8.58
CA ILE A 211 1.18 12.19 -9.46
C ILE A 211 0.98 13.62 -9.95
N SER A 212 1.06 14.62 -9.05
CA SER A 212 0.86 16.03 -9.40
C SER A 212 1.90 16.57 -10.40
N LEU A 213 3.11 16.02 -10.40
CA LEU A 213 4.20 16.46 -11.28
C LEU A 213 4.18 15.74 -12.63
N PHE A 214 3.93 14.43 -12.63
CA PHE A 214 4.17 13.59 -13.82
C PHE A 214 2.88 13.09 -14.49
N ALA A 215 1.77 13.04 -13.75
CA ALA A 215 0.53 12.41 -14.19
C ALA A 215 -0.72 13.18 -13.75
N GLN A 216 -0.75 14.50 -13.99
CA GLN A 216 -1.83 15.41 -13.57
C GLN A 216 -3.25 14.95 -13.96
N GLU A 217 -3.38 14.27 -15.10
CA GLU A 217 -4.65 13.70 -15.58
C GLU A 217 -5.27 12.66 -14.63
N LEU A 218 -4.46 12.00 -13.80
CA LEU A 218 -4.93 11.02 -12.81
C LEU A 218 -5.54 11.67 -11.57
N LYS A 219 -5.36 12.99 -11.42
CA LYS A 219 -5.80 13.81 -10.29
C LYS A 219 -5.20 13.36 -8.95
N THR A 220 -5.19 14.30 -8.02
CA THR A 220 -4.83 14.08 -6.62
C THR A 220 -6.08 14.30 -5.76
N PRO A 221 -6.24 13.57 -4.64
CA PRO A 221 -7.41 13.71 -3.77
C PRO A 221 -7.49 15.09 -3.09
N TYR A 222 -6.37 15.79 -3.00
CA TYR A 222 -6.24 17.14 -2.46
C TYR A 222 -5.07 17.85 -3.16
N PRO A 223 -4.99 19.19 -3.14
CA PRO A 223 -3.93 19.88 -3.86
C PRO A 223 -2.56 19.71 -3.18
N VAL A 224 -1.58 19.22 -3.96
CA VAL A 224 -0.22 18.90 -3.50
C VAL A 224 0.81 19.69 -4.28
N SER A 225 1.89 20.11 -3.60
CA SER A 225 3.06 20.71 -4.24
C SER A 225 4.30 20.54 -3.37
N ALA A 226 5.50 20.62 -3.98
CA ALA A 226 6.76 20.52 -3.25
C ALA A 226 6.86 21.55 -2.11
N LYS A 227 6.38 22.78 -2.32
CA LYS A 227 6.35 23.84 -1.30
C LYS A 227 5.45 23.48 -0.10
N ARG A 228 4.30 22.84 -0.36
CA ARG A 228 3.39 22.40 0.71
C ARG A 228 4.00 21.26 1.52
N LEU A 229 4.60 20.28 0.84
CA LEU A 229 5.28 19.17 1.51
C LEU A 229 6.51 19.63 2.28
N ASP A 230 7.27 20.60 1.79
CA ASP A 230 8.41 21.13 2.55
C ASP A 230 7.96 21.81 3.85
N LYS A 231 6.87 22.59 3.81
CA LYS A 231 6.26 23.15 5.03
C LYS A 231 5.83 22.04 6.01
N LEU A 232 5.08 21.05 5.51
CA LEU A 232 4.65 19.90 6.32
C LEU A 232 5.85 19.16 6.91
N TRP A 233 6.92 18.98 6.14
CA TRP A 233 8.15 18.35 6.60
C TRP A 233 8.79 19.14 7.73
N ASN A 234 8.86 20.47 7.64
CA ASN A 234 9.44 21.30 8.69
C ASN A 234 8.67 21.21 10.02
N GLU A 235 7.36 21.02 9.96
CA GLU A 235 6.52 20.75 11.13
C GLU A 235 6.79 19.34 11.67
N LEU A 236 6.75 18.32 10.80
CA LEU A 236 7.04 16.92 11.15
C LEU A 236 8.43 16.75 11.74
N ALA A 237 9.43 17.47 11.21
CA ALA A 237 10.83 17.38 11.62
C ALA A 237 11.05 17.74 13.10
N ARG A 238 10.18 18.60 13.65
CA ARG A 238 10.21 19.05 15.04
C ARG A 238 9.49 18.10 15.99
N GLN A 239 8.67 17.20 15.45
CA GLN A 239 7.98 16.22 16.26
C GLN A 239 8.98 15.17 16.78
N PRO A 240 8.71 14.58 17.93
CA PRO A 240 9.45 13.42 18.40
C PRO A 240 9.19 12.17 17.55
N LEU A 241 10.11 11.19 17.63
CA LEU A 241 10.00 9.89 16.94
C LEU A 241 9.49 8.76 17.84
N TYR A 242 9.00 9.08 19.04
CA TYR A 242 8.57 8.10 20.05
C TYR A 242 7.11 7.66 19.90
#